data_AF-A0A6B2LM33-F1
#
_entry.id   AF-A0A6B2LM33-F1
#
_cell.length_a   1.000
_cell.length_b   1.000
_cell.length_c   1.000
_cell.angle_alpha   90.00
_cell.angle_beta   90.00
_cell.angle_gamma   90.00
#
_symmetry.space_group_name_H-M   'P 1'
#
loop_
_entity.id
_entity.type
_entity.pdbx_description
1 polymer ?
#
loop_
_entity_poly.entity_id
_entity_poly.type
_entity_poly.pdbx_seq_one_letter_code
_entity_poly.pdbx_strand_id
1 'polypeptide(L)'
;MRGLDKALKEGKDSAVLRDGYAPFCKHIFIKNFIPGLKLSTVPITPQNESLIVSDYLQRTEKELPVLVRWLPKDKVTVPDAKWMDLILYSKEQIDKEREAMGEPPLQVDYDYGIISIKVQDENYETPMDPITVMRNALGKEQGGSGVPLDREKYIQSVNYWKSHVMIK
;
A
#
# COMPACT_ATOMS: atom_id res chain seq x y z
N MET A 1 2.39 -1.68 -19.95
CA MET A 1 1.15 -2.48 -20.03
C MET A 1 1.37 -3.92 -20.51
N ARG A 2 2.06 -4.18 -21.65
CA ARG A 2 2.20 -5.56 -22.20
C ARG A 2 2.74 -6.64 -21.25
N GLY A 3 3.57 -6.30 -20.26
CA GLY A 3 4.11 -7.25 -19.29
C GLY A 3 3.13 -7.66 -18.19
N LEU A 4 2.30 -6.74 -17.68
CA LEU A 4 1.35 -7.00 -16.61
C LEU A 4 0.14 -7.79 -17.13
N ASP A 5 -0.40 -7.40 -18.30
CA ASP A 5 -1.50 -8.13 -18.94
C ASP A 5 -1.08 -9.57 -19.30
N LYS A 6 0.19 -9.73 -19.75
CA LYS A 6 0.76 -11.03 -20.04
C LYS A 6 0.97 -11.84 -18.75
N ALA A 7 1.54 -11.27 -17.69
CA ALA A 7 1.74 -11.94 -16.42
C ALA A 7 0.41 -12.34 -15.74
N LEU A 8 -0.63 -11.50 -15.82
CA LEU A 8 -1.98 -11.83 -15.34
C LEU A 8 -2.63 -12.95 -16.18
N LYS A 9 -2.40 -12.95 -17.51
CA LYS A 9 -2.92 -13.97 -18.44
C LYS A 9 -2.12 -15.29 -18.42
N GLU A 10 -0.84 -15.26 -18.05
CA GLU A 10 0.05 -16.42 -17.96
C GLU A 10 0.08 -16.99 -16.53
N GLY A 11 -0.14 -16.17 -15.51
CA GLY A 11 -0.30 -16.56 -14.11
C GLY A 11 -1.69 -17.12 -13.77
N LYS A 12 -2.41 -17.66 -14.78
CA LYS A 12 -3.81 -18.11 -14.73
C LYS A 12 -4.15 -19.06 -13.59
N ASP A 13 -3.18 -19.74 -13.00
CA ASP A 13 -3.41 -20.75 -11.97
C ASP A 13 -3.38 -20.23 -10.52
N SER A 14 -3.21 -18.92 -10.25
CA SER A 14 -3.15 -18.45 -8.85
C SER A 14 -3.62 -17.02 -8.52
N ALA A 15 -4.15 -16.24 -9.47
CA ALA A 15 -4.67 -14.90 -9.19
C ALA A 15 -6.05 -14.96 -8.49
N VAL A 16 -6.05 -15.21 -7.18
CA VAL A 16 -7.27 -15.19 -6.35
C VAL A 16 -7.60 -13.75 -5.98
N LEU A 17 -8.78 -13.28 -6.39
CA LEU A 17 -9.31 -12.00 -5.97
C LEU A 17 -9.66 -12.07 -4.47
N ARG A 18 -9.06 -11.20 -3.66
CA ARG A 18 -9.34 -11.10 -2.23
C ARG A 18 -10.05 -9.79 -1.92
N ASP A 19 -10.90 -9.82 -0.91
CA ASP A 19 -11.57 -8.63 -0.41
C ASP A 19 -10.56 -7.69 0.26
N GLY A 20 -10.66 -6.40 -0.07
CA GLY A 20 -9.96 -5.34 0.64
C GLY A 20 -10.82 -4.73 1.74
N TYR A 21 -10.46 -3.52 2.17
CA TYR A 21 -11.11 -2.85 3.30
C TYR A 21 -12.57 -2.42 3.06
N ALA A 22 -13.05 -2.41 1.81
CA ALA A 22 -14.39 -1.99 1.41
C ALA A 22 -14.90 -2.84 0.24
N PRO A 23 -16.23 -2.93 -0.02
CA PRO A 23 -16.78 -3.78 -1.09
C PRO A 23 -16.23 -3.51 -2.49
N PHE A 24 -15.88 -2.25 -2.79
CA PHE A 24 -15.28 -1.84 -4.06
C PHE A 24 -13.77 -2.09 -4.17
N CYS A 25 -13.10 -2.42 -3.06
CA CYS A 25 -11.65 -2.61 -3.00
C CYS A 25 -11.32 -4.11 -3.01
N LYS A 26 -10.43 -4.51 -3.92
CA LYS A 26 -9.95 -5.89 -4.06
C LYS A 26 -8.44 -5.93 -4.15
N HIS A 27 -7.88 -7.11 -3.89
CA HIS A 27 -6.45 -7.37 -3.98
C HIS A 27 -6.19 -8.60 -4.84
N ILE A 28 -5.12 -8.55 -5.63
CA ILE A 28 -4.52 -9.72 -6.30
C ILE A 28 -3.04 -9.76 -5.94
N PHE A 29 -2.60 -10.88 -5.37
CA PHE A 29 -1.20 -11.10 -5.02
C PHE A 29 -0.54 -11.98 -6.08
N ILE A 30 0.45 -11.43 -6.77
CA ILE A 30 1.24 -12.17 -7.77
C ILE A 30 2.71 -12.18 -7.42
N LYS A 31 3.44 -13.20 -7.86
CA LYS A 31 4.90 -13.21 -7.74
C LYS A 31 5.49 -12.02 -8.49
N ASN A 32 6.47 -11.37 -7.89
CA ASN A 32 7.19 -10.30 -8.55
C ASN A 32 7.96 -10.85 -9.76
N PHE A 33 7.61 -10.35 -10.95
CA PHE A 33 8.23 -10.71 -12.22
C PHE A 33 9.08 -9.58 -12.79
N ILE A 34 9.25 -8.48 -12.05
CA ILE A 34 10.04 -7.31 -12.45
C ILE A 34 11.35 -7.31 -11.65
N PRO A 35 12.49 -7.63 -12.30
CA PRO A 35 13.80 -7.64 -11.63
C PRO A 35 14.14 -6.29 -11.01
N GLY A 36 14.73 -6.31 -9.81
CA GLY A 36 15.22 -5.10 -9.14
C GLY A 36 14.16 -4.25 -8.43
N LEU A 37 12.88 -4.66 -8.41
CA LEU A 37 11.88 -4.03 -7.54
C LEU A 37 12.20 -4.35 -6.08
N LYS A 38 12.68 -3.34 -5.37
CA LYS A 38 13.10 -3.43 -3.97
C LYS A 38 11.93 -3.33 -3.01
N LEU A 39 12.04 -4.01 -1.86
CA LEU A 39 11.09 -3.85 -0.76
C LEU A 39 11.02 -2.38 -0.28
N SER A 40 9.82 -1.94 0.13
CA SER A 40 9.63 -0.65 0.81
C SER A 40 9.59 -0.78 2.33
N THR A 41 9.54 -2.01 2.85
CA THR A 41 9.45 -2.34 4.27
C THR A 41 10.30 -3.58 4.54
N VAL A 42 11.07 -3.57 5.63
CA VAL A 42 11.88 -4.72 6.06
C VAL A 42 11.67 -5.03 7.54
N PRO A 43 11.94 -6.26 7.98
CA PRO A 43 11.99 -6.59 9.40
C PRO A 43 13.06 -5.76 10.13
N ILE A 44 12.76 -5.37 11.36
CA ILE A 44 13.74 -4.81 12.29
C ILE A 44 14.57 -5.98 12.83
N THR A 45 15.88 -5.85 12.75
CA THR A 45 16.85 -6.83 13.25
C THR A 45 17.89 -6.12 14.11
N PRO A 46 18.63 -6.85 14.98
CA PRO A 46 19.71 -6.25 15.77
C PRO A 46 20.77 -5.51 14.93
N GLN A 47 20.92 -5.88 13.66
CA GLN A 47 21.89 -5.28 12.74
C GLN A 47 21.41 -3.96 12.13
N ASN A 48 20.09 -3.74 12.00
CA ASN A 48 19.54 -2.53 11.38
C ASN A 48 18.86 -1.59 12.38
N GLU A 49 18.54 -2.04 13.58
CA GLU A 49 17.78 -1.26 14.56
C GLU A 49 18.42 0.09 14.89
N SER A 50 19.75 0.14 15.03
CA SER A 50 20.51 1.37 15.30
C SER A 50 20.58 2.34 14.12
N LEU A 51 20.19 1.91 12.92
CA LEU A 51 20.16 2.74 11.72
C LEU A 51 18.79 3.40 11.51
N ILE A 52 17.77 3.02 12.30
CA ILE A 52 16.43 3.58 12.22
C ILE A 52 16.49 5.03 12.69
N VAL A 53 16.05 5.95 11.82
CA VAL A 53 15.88 7.36 12.15
C VAL A 53 14.40 7.67 12.30
N SER A 54 14.09 8.79 12.95
CA SER A 54 12.72 9.27 13.08
C SER A 54 12.65 10.78 12.98
N ASP A 55 11.58 11.28 12.39
CA ASP A 55 11.30 12.71 12.26
C ASP A 55 9.80 12.94 12.03
N TYR A 56 9.37 14.20 12.10
CA TYR A 56 8.04 14.63 11.72
C TYR A 56 7.97 14.87 10.21
N LEU A 57 7.24 14.00 9.50
CA LEU A 57 7.10 14.06 8.05
C LEU A 57 5.64 14.24 7.65
N GLN A 58 5.41 14.93 6.52
CA GLN A 58 4.11 15.05 5.86
C GLN A 58 4.18 14.48 4.44
N ARG A 59 3.09 13.91 3.94
CA ARG A 59 3.04 13.36 2.55
C ARG A 59 2.82 14.46 1.52
N THR A 60 2.09 15.50 1.90
CA THR A 60 1.83 16.71 1.11
C THR A 60 1.81 17.91 2.05
N GLU A 61 1.96 19.12 1.52
CA GLU A 61 1.92 20.36 2.31
C GLU A 61 0.57 20.64 2.98
N LYS A 62 -0.49 19.96 2.57
CA LYS A 62 -1.84 20.11 3.11
C LYS A 62 -2.10 19.21 4.33
N GLU A 63 -1.21 18.25 4.60
CA GLU A 63 -1.37 17.29 5.70
C GLU A 63 -0.55 17.70 6.92
N LEU A 64 -1.04 17.35 8.10
CA LEU A 64 -0.28 17.52 9.33
C LEU A 64 0.98 16.65 9.31
N PRO A 65 2.15 17.18 9.74
CA PRO A 65 3.33 16.37 9.91
C PRO A 65 3.14 15.41 11.10
N VAL A 66 3.60 14.17 10.93
CA VAL A 66 3.43 13.10 11.91
C VAL A 66 4.77 12.42 12.17
N LEU A 67 4.95 11.89 13.39
CA LEU A 67 6.15 11.14 13.71
C LEU A 67 6.22 9.87 12.86
N VAL A 68 7.29 9.74 12.09
CA VAL A 68 7.59 8.58 11.25
C VAL A 68 8.97 8.05 11.63
N ARG A 69 9.14 6.73 11.59
CA ARG A 69 10.45 6.08 11.66
C ARG A 69 10.76 5.31 10.38
N TRP A 70 12.00 5.32 9.93
CA TRP A 70 12.42 4.60 8.73
C TRP A 70 13.91 4.25 8.76
N LEU A 71 14.31 3.30 7.92
CA LEU A 71 15.69 3.05 7.55
C LEU A 71 16.04 3.91 6.33
N PRO A 72 17.07 4.77 6.40
CA PRO A 72 17.54 5.50 5.23
C PRO A 72 18.06 4.54 4.16
N LYS A 73 17.58 4.67 2.92
CA LYS A 73 17.88 3.76 1.81
C LYS A 73 19.38 3.62 1.52
N ASP A 74 20.17 4.67 1.75
CA ASP A 74 21.62 4.67 1.57
C ASP A 74 22.38 3.92 2.67
N LYS A 75 21.72 3.54 3.76
CA LYS A 75 22.31 2.81 4.90
C LYS A 75 22.05 1.31 4.89
N VAL A 76 21.19 0.82 4.00
CA VAL A 76 20.79 -0.58 3.98
C VAL A 76 20.75 -1.17 2.57
N THR A 77 21.22 -2.40 2.43
CA THR A 77 21.00 -3.17 1.21
C THR A 77 19.58 -3.72 1.22
N VAL A 78 18.76 -3.25 0.29
CA VAL A 78 17.36 -3.67 0.20
C VAL A 78 17.24 -4.91 -0.70
N PRO A 79 16.62 -6.00 -0.23
CA PRO A 79 16.36 -7.16 -1.07
C PRO A 79 15.27 -6.88 -2.10
N ASP A 80 15.23 -7.69 -3.15
CA ASP A 80 14.14 -7.67 -4.13
C ASP A 80 12.87 -8.23 -3.50
N ALA A 81 11.73 -7.63 -3.83
CA ALA A 81 10.42 -8.08 -3.38
C ALA A 81 10.05 -9.42 -4.02
N LYS A 82 9.44 -10.32 -3.23
CA LYS A 82 8.93 -11.60 -3.74
C LYS A 82 7.56 -11.50 -4.40
N TRP A 83 6.74 -10.56 -3.95
CA TRP A 83 5.33 -10.42 -4.33
C TRP A 83 4.97 -8.98 -4.72
N MET A 84 3.93 -8.86 -5.51
CA MET A 84 3.24 -7.62 -5.86
C MET A 84 1.78 -7.77 -5.44
N ASP A 85 1.34 -6.90 -4.54
CA ASP A 85 -0.06 -6.68 -4.20
C ASP A 85 -0.63 -5.64 -5.17
N LEU A 86 -1.51 -6.10 -6.06
CA LEU A 86 -2.26 -5.25 -6.97
C LEU A 86 -3.56 -4.86 -6.28
N ILE A 87 -3.68 -3.59 -5.92
CA ILE A 87 -4.87 -3.04 -5.28
C ILE A 87 -5.79 -2.54 -6.39
N LEU A 88 -7.04 -3.02 -6.39
CA LEU A 88 -8.02 -2.73 -7.43
C LEU A 88 -9.25 -2.06 -6.84
N TYR A 89 -9.76 -1.05 -7.54
CA TYR A 89 -11.08 -0.48 -7.28
C TYR A 89 -12.06 -0.84 -8.39
N SER A 90 -13.34 -0.99 -8.03
CA SER A 90 -14.40 -1.16 -9.01
C SER A 90 -14.50 0.07 -9.91
N LYS A 91 -15.02 -0.13 -11.12
CA LYS A 91 -15.27 0.95 -12.08
C LYS A 91 -16.08 2.09 -11.47
N GLU A 92 -17.14 1.79 -10.73
CA GLU A 92 -18.02 2.79 -10.12
C GLU A 92 -17.28 3.64 -9.08
N GLN A 93 -16.37 3.05 -8.31
CA GLN A 93 -15.58 3.81 -7.34
C GLN A 93 -14.57 4.71 -8.05
N ILE A 94 -13.89 4.21 -9.09
CA ILE A 94 -12.95 5.02 -9.88
C ILE A 94 -13.68 6.19 -10.54
N ASP A 95 -14.86 5.97 -11.13
CA ASP A 95 -15.63 7.04 -11.76
C ASP A 95 -16.06 8.11 -10.73
N LYS A 96 -16.48 7.72 -9.52
CA LYS A 96 -16.78 8.66 -8.42
C LYS A 96 -15.59 9.50 -7.98
N GLU A 97 -14.41 8.91 -7.85
CA GLU A 97 -13.19 9.63 -7.46
C GLU A 97 -12.75 10.60 -8.56
N ARG A 98 -12.85 10.19 -9.82
CA ARG A 98 -12.55 11.06 -10.98
C ARG A 98 -13.50 12.24 -11.05
N GLU A 99 -14.80 12.02 -10.89
CA GLU A 99 -15.80 13.09 -10.84
C GLU A 99 -15.50 14.09 -9.71
N ALA A 100 -15.17 13.61 -8.51
CA ALA A 100 -14.80 14.45 -7.38
C ALA A 100 -13.51 15.28 -7.63
N MET A 101 -12.62 14.81 -8.50
CA MET A 101 -11.42 15.52 -8.94
C MET A 101 -11.64 16.39 -10.19
N GLY A 102 -12.85 16.42 -10.75
CA GLY A 102 -13.16 17.15 -11.98
C GLY A 102 -12.59 16.51 -13.24
N GLU A 103 -12.27 15.22 -13.20
CA GLU A 103 -11.75 14.46 -14.33
C GLU A 103 -12.85 13.66 -15.04
N PRO A 104 -12.83 13.54 -16.38
CA PRO A 104 -13.81 12.75 -17.12
C PRO A 104 -13.64 11.24 -16.82
N PRO A 105 -14.72 10.44 -16.92
CA PRO A 105 -14.64 8.99 -16.74
C PRO A 105 -13.76 8.36 -17.81
N LEU A 106 -13.12 7.25 -17.44
CA LEU A 106 -12.27 6.50 -18.36
C LEU A 106 -13.13 5.87 -19.46
N GLN A 107 -12.74 6.11 -20.73
CA GLN A 107 -13.41 5.58 -21.92
C GLN A 107 -12.87 4.18 -22.29
N VAL A 108 -12.79 3.31 -21.30
CA VAL A 108 -12.35 1.91 -21.45
C VAL A 108 -13.30 1.01 -20.67
N ASP A 109 -13.50 -0.22 -21.17
CA ASP A 109 -14.36 -1.23 -20.57
C ASP A 109 -13.57 -2.08 -19.57
N TYR A 110 -14.01 -2.12 -18.31
CA TYR A 110 -13.38 -2.86 -17.20
C TYR A 110 -14.32 -2.94 -15.99
N ASP A 111 -14.23 -4.03 -15.22
CA ASP A 111 -14.93 -4.16 -13.93
C ASP A 111 -14.11 -3.57 -12.78
N TYR A 112 -12.79 -3.80 -12.80
CA TYR A 112 -11.84 -3.38 -11.78
C TYR A 112 -10.59 -2.78 -12.41
N GLY A 113 -10.14 -1.63 -11.90
CA GLY A 113 -8.91 -0.96 -12.31
C GLY A 113 -7.85 -1.02 -11.20
N ILE A 114 -6.58 -1.26 -11.57
CA ILE A 114 -5.47 -1.22 -10.63
C ILE A 114 -5.20 0.24 -10.25
N ILE A 115 -5.38 0.57 -8.97
CA ILE A 115 -5.16 1.92 -8.43
C ILE A 115 -3.81 2.06 -7.74
N SER A 116 -3.22 0.95 -7.30
CA SER A 116 -1.91 0.93 -6.67
C SER A 116 -1.24 -0.44 -6.80
N ILE A 117 0.09 -0.44 -6.78
CA ILE A 117 0.91 -1.64 -6.76
C ILE A 117 1.85 -1.52 -5.57
N LYS A 118 1.74 -2.47 -4.64
CA LYS A 118 2.61 -2.56 -3.47
C LYS A 118 3.53 -3.76 -3.59
N VAL A 119 4.83 -3.49 -3.59
CA VAL A 119 5.87 -4.54 -3.60
C VAL A 119 6.19 -4.98 -2.17
N GLN A 120 6.22 -6.29 -1.94
CA GLN A 120 6.33 -6.84 -0.59
C GLN A 120 6.84 -8.29 -0.61
N ASP A 121 7.17 -8.80 0.57
CA ASP A 121 7.62 -10.18 0.74
C ASP A 121 6.49 -11.16 1.11
N GLU A 122 5.31 -10.62 1.38
CA GLU A 122 4.12 -11.37 1.81
C GLU A 122 3.11 -11.54 0.67
N ASN A 123 2.36 -12.64 0.68
CA ASN A 123 1.30 -12.93 -0.29
C ASN A 123 -0.12 -12.58 0.24
N TYR A 124 -0.19 -11.64 1.18
CA TYR A 124 -1.42 -11.15 1.79
C TYR A 124 -1.32 -9.64 2.04
N GLU A 125 -2.45 -8.97 2.27
CA GLU A 125 -2.47 -7.53 2.52
C GLU A 125 -1.73 -7.25 3.85
N THR A 126 -0.59 -6.56 3.78
CA THR A 126 0.07 -6.11 5.01
C THR A 126 -0.70 -4.92 5.58
N PRO A 127 -0.85 -4.80 6.90
CA PRO A 127 -1.60 -3.69 7.48
C PRO A 127 -0.93 -2.35 7.18
N MET A 128 -1.77 -1.32 6.97
CA MET A 128 -1.34 0.08 6.92
C MET A 128 -0.52 0.45 8.16
N ASP A 129 0.36 1.46 8.06
CA ASP A 129 1.06 1.96 9.25
C ASP A 129 0.06 2.54 10.28
N PRO A 130 0.35 2.46 11.59
CA PRO A 130 -0.61 2.87 12.62
C PRO A 130 -1.05 4.33 12.46
N ILE A 131 -0.14 5.18 12.00
CA ILE A 131 -0.42 6.60 11.78
C ILE A 131 -1.35 6.83 10.58
N THR A 132 -1.33 6.00 9.54
CA THR A 132 -2.34 6.04 8.46
C THR A 132 -3.71 5.64 8.98
N VAL A 133 -3.79 4.62 9.86
CA VAL A 133 -5.07 4.25 10.48
C VAL A 133 -5.64 5.41 11.31
N MET A 134 -4.79 6.09 12.10
CA MET A 134 -5.19 7.28 12.85
C MET A 134 -5.61 8.44 11.95
N ARG A 135 -4.80 8.77 10.94
CA ARG A 135 -5.07 9.86 9.99
C ARG A 135 -6.37 9.63 9.22
N ASN A 136 -6.65 8.39 8.81
CA ASN A 136 -7.90 8.05 8.14
C ASN A 136 -9.13 8.43 8.96
N ALA A 137 -9.06 8.29 10.29
CA ALA A 137 -10.14 8.67 11.20
C ALA A 137 -10.30 10.19 11.41
N LEU A 138 -9.31 11.01 11.01
CA LEU A 138 -9.39 12.47 11.12
C LEU A 138 -10.19 13.13 9.99
N GLY A 139 -10.57 12.37 8.95
CA GLY A 139 -11.36 12.88 7.82
C GLY A 139 -10.54 13.44 6.66
N LYS A 140 -11.25 13.73 5.56
CA LYS A 140 -10.66 14.17 4.28
C LYS A 140 -9.89 15.47 4.37
N GLU A 141 -10.35 16.40 5.22
CA GLU A 141 -9.68 17.68 5.46
C GLU A 141 -8.26 17.54 6.02
N GLN A 142 -7.94 16.40 6.63
CA GLN A 142 -6.62 16.09 7.21
C GLN A 142 -5.87 15.01 6.40
N GLY A 143 -6.27 14.76 5.16
CA GLY A 143 -5.67 13.75 4.27
C GLY A 143 -6.03 12.29 4.61
N GLY A 144 -7.07 12.08 5.42
CA GLY A 144 -7.63 10.77 5.75
C GLY A 144 -8.79 10.37 4.84
N SER A 145 -9.15 9.08 4.84
CA SER A 145 -10.33 8.61 4.09
C SER A 145 -11.67 8.99 4.76
N GLY A 146 -11.68 9.34 6.05
CA GLY A 146 -12.89 9.55 6.85
C GLY A 146 -13.52 8.26 7.38
N VAL A 147 -12.86 7.12 7.19
CA VAL A 147 -13.28 5.84 7.77
C VAL A 147 -13.01 5.87 9.28
N PRO A 148 -14.01 5.56 10.14
CA PRO A 148 -13.80 5.48 11.58
C PRO A 148 -12.68 4.50 11.97
N LEU A 149 -11.97 4.81 13.06
CA LEU A 149 -10.92 3.94 13.57
C LEU A 149 -11.50 2.59 14.02
N ASP A 150 -11.03 1.51 13.39
CA ASP A 150 -11.26 0.15 13.84
C ASP A 150 -10.14 -0.26 14.80
N ARG A 151 -10.50 -0.52 16.06
CA ARG A 151 -9.54 -0.81 17.13
C ARG A 151 -8.80 -2.12 16.88
N GLU A 152 -9.45 -3.14 16.33
CA GLU A 152 -8.82 -4.44 16.10
C GLU A 152 -7.80 -4.33 14.97
N LYS A 153 -8.17 -3.68 13.86
CA LYS A 153 -7.25 -3.41 12.74
C LYS A 153 -6.08 -2.52 13.16
N TYR A 154 -6.31 -1.53 14.02
CA TYR A 154 -5.24 -0.71 14.58
C TYR A 154 -4.24 -1.55 15.39
N ILE A 155 -4.70 -2.48 16.23
CA ILE A 155 -3.82 -3.36 17.00
C ILE A 155 -3.06 -4.34 16.09
N GLN A 156 -3.69 -4.86 15.03
CA GLN A 156 -3.01 -5.68 14.03
C GLN A 156 -1.89 -4.90 13.33
N SER A 157 -2.16 -3.65 12.95
CA SER A 157 -1.17 -2.73 12.41
C SER A 157 0.00 -2.55 13.38
N VAL A 158 -0.27 -2.20 14.64
CA VAL A 158 0.77 -2.03 15.66
C VAL A 158 1.63 -3.29 15.82
N ASN A 159 1.02 -4.48 15.85
CA ASN A 159 1.77 -5.73 16.02
C ASN A 159 2.71 -6.02 14.83
N TYR A 160 2.28 -5.74 13.61
CA TYR A 160 3.13 -5.85 12.43
C TYR A 160 4.27 -4.81 12.45
N TRP A 161 3.92 -3.54 12.67
CA TRP A 161 4.85 -2.42 12.60
C TRP A 161 5.79 -2.31 13.80
N LYS A 162 5.56 -3.03 14.90
CA LYS A 162 6.52 -3.14 16.02
C LYS A 162 7.84 -3.78 15.57
N SER A 163 7.79 -4.77 14.69
CA SER A 163 8.94 -5.53 14.19
C SER A 163 9.28 -5.24 12.72
N HIS A 164 8.64 -4.25 12.11
CA HIS A 164 8.89 -3.83 10.73
C HIS A 164 9.12 -2.33 10.65
N VAL A 165 9.92 -1.90 9.67
CA VAL A 165 10.24 -0.50 9.44
C VAL A 165 10.27 -0.20 7.95
N MET A 166 9.78 0.99 7.57
CA MET A 166 9.83 1.45 6.19
C MET A 166 11.26 1.78 5.77
N ILE A 167 11.53 1.69 4.48
CA ILE A 167 12.73 2.24 3.87
C ILE A 167 12.34 3.53 3.14
N LYS A 168 13.08 4.62 3.36
CA LYS A 168 12.93 5.88 2.63
C LYS A 168 14.27 6.38 2.13
#